data_AF-A0A933ZQH3-F1
#
_entry.id   AF-A0A933ZQH3-F1
#
_cell.length_a   1.000
_cell.length_b   1.000
_cell.length_c   1.000
_cell.angle_alpha   90.00
_cell.angle_beta   90.00
_cell.angle_gamma   90.00
#
_symmetry.space_group_name_H-M   'P 1'
#
loop_
_entity.id
_entity.type
_entity.pdbx_description
1 polymer ?
#
loop_
_entity_poly.entity_id
_entity_poly.type
_entity_poly.pdbx_seq_one_letter_code
_entity_poly.pdbx_strand_id
1 'polypeptide(L)'
;MRQLKTIIVGLGLAFAGCEVKPLGTGAPSEVDCSSCHGSAENAAPPGGLHRESDPADPAVGAHQSHLKDSALSKGFACAECHPIPAAIESDGHGDGTVDLVFGPTASANGLKPHFSAATLTCSAVWCHGALLTGGVDPLPTWTDVGGGATSCGACHGAPPPAPHPQDPVCAKCHSATVKPDGTIDVQGGKHVDGTVQVGSGHPAGFLAIHGAEANQGLNACTQCHGADLTGGSARVSCDQCHGGWKSSCAFCHGGTDSQTGAPPEDVQGEVATTAVTVGAHTAHLKDGPVAKAMACSECHTVPTDALSAGHVDQPTATVTFGTLARSGGTAPAWDRAAATCSSTYCHGATLDGGSNKVPQWTRVDGTQAACGTCHGAPPPEPHVQSGACNGCHPGTVNADGTLNVAGGLHLNGTVDRAGAHPAGWMAQHGAEANKGLSGCTSCHGADLLGGTSGASCNQCHATWKTNCTFCHGGTDNQTGAPPEDVAGLTATSEPTVGAHSAHVMASSGMSSPI
;
A
#
# COMPACT_ATOMS: atom_id res chain seq x y z
N MET A 1 23.58 -106.36 11.29
CA MET A 1 23.10 -107.67 10.78
C MET A 1 21.66 -107.87 11.22
N ARG A 2 20.83 -108.41 10.31
CA ARG A 2 19.39 -108.77 10.42
C ARG A 2 18.42 -107.59 10.28
N GLN A 3 17.89 -107.30 9.09
CA GLN A 3 16.93 -108.02 8.20
C GLN A 3 15.46 -107.74 8.52
N LEU A 4 14.82 -107.17 7.48
CA LEU A 4 13.40 -107.08 7.13
C LEU A 4 12.48 -108.18 7.70
N LYS A 5 11.23 -107.80 7.99
CA LYS A 5 10.06 -108.40 7.32
C LYS A 5 8.78 -107.55 7.47
N THR A 6 8.29 -107.15 6.31
CA THR A 6 6.96 -106.62 5.95
C THR A 6 5.85 -107.67 6.14
N ILE A 7 4.59 -107.21 6.22
CA ILE A 7 3.33 -107.73 5.59
C ILE A 7 2.15 -107.48 6.56
N ILE A 8 1.37 -106.41 6.39
CA ILE A 8 0.11 -106.27 5.59
C ILE A 8 -1.01 -107.21 6.09
N VAL A 9 -2.15 -106.62 6.49
CA VAL A 9 -3.51 -106.79 5.91
C VAL A 9 -4.48 -105.97 6.76
N GLY A 10 -5.31 -105.15 6.10
CA GLY A 10 -6.26 -104.25 6.72
C GLY A 10 -7.64 -104.85 7.03
N LEU A 11 -8.33 -104.18 7.95
CA LEU A 11 -9.79 -104.12 8.17
C LEU A 11 -9.94 -103.01 9.24
N GLY A 12 -10.39 -101.80 8.92
CA GLY A 12 -11.81 -101.46 8.87
C GLY A 12 -12.36 -101.21 10.28
N LEU A 13 -12.51 -99.94 10.71
CA LEU A 13 -13.74 -99.39 11.31
C LEU A 13 -13.58 -97.92 11.78
N ALA A 14 -14.60 -97.13 11.39
CA ALA A 14 -15.25 -96.05 12.12
C ALA A 14 -14.48 -94.76 12.50
N PHE A 15 -14.71 -93.71 11.70
CA PHE A 15 -15.02 -92.39 12.28
C PHE A 15 -16.41 -91.97 11.82
N ALA A 16 -17.25 -91.62 12.80
CA ALA A 16 -18.58 -91.08 12.59
C ALA A 16 -18.48 -89.77 11.80
N GLY A 17 -19.08 -89.75 10.61
CA GLY A 17 -19.17 -88.53 9.80
C GLY A 17 -20.17 -87.57 10.41
N CYS A 18 -19.70 -86.35 10.69
CA CYS A 18 -20.57 -85.18 10.82
C CYS A 18 -21.43 -85.04 9.55
N GLU A 19 -22.72 -84.81 9.71
CA GLU A 19 -23.60 -84.34 8.64
C GLU A 19 -23.10 -82.98 8.13
N VAL A 20 -22.27 -82.99 7.10
CA VAL A 20 -22.08 -81.84 6.22
C VAL A 20 -23.41 -81.64 5.50
N LYS A 21 -24.20 -80.65 5.93
CA LYS A 21 -25.30 -80.14 5.11
C LYS A 21 -24.68 -79.65 3.79
N PRO A 22 -25.10 -80.18 2.62
CA PRO A 22 -24.63 -79.65 1.35
C PRO A 22 -25.05 -78.18 1.24
N LEU A 23 -24.16 -77.33 0.72
CA LEU A 23 -24.55 -76.04 0.18
C LEU A 23 -25.73 -76.28 -0.78
N GLY A 24 -26.82 -75.52 -0.62
CA GLY A 24 -28.08 -75.77 -1.31
C GLY A 24 -27.92 -75.91 -2.82
N THR A 25 -28.81 -76.68 -3.45
CA THR A 25 -28.82 -76.93 -4.90
C THR A 25 -28.79 -75.60 -5.67
N GLY A 26 -27.65 -75.30 -6.30
CA GLY A 26 -27.40 -74.04 -7.02
C GLY A 26 -26.01 -73.42 -6.80
N ALA A 27 -25.16 -73.97 -5.93
CA ALA A 27 -23.80 -73.46 -5.74
C ALA A 27 -22.92 -73.64 -7.01
N PRO A 28 -22.19 -72.59 -7.46
CA PRO A 28 -21.30 -72.66 -8.63
C PRO A 28 -20.16 -73.67 -8.42
N SER A 29 -19.60 -74.18 -9.52
CA SER A 29 -18.52 -75.20 -9.50
C SER A 29 -17.18 -74.68 -8.96
N GLU A 30 -17.04 -73.37 -8.76
CA GLU A 30 -15.99 -72.73 -7.96
C GLU A 30 -16.65 -71.83 -6.91
N VAL A 31 -16.33 -72.05 -5.64
CA VAL A 31 -16.74 -71.19 -4.52
C VAL A 31 -15.65 -70.14 -4.34
N ASP A 32 -15.96 -68.89 -4.66
CA ASP A 32 -15.09 -67.74 -4.39
C ASP A 32 -15.58 -66.94 -3.17
N CYS A 33 -14.86 -65.88 -2.81
CA CYS A 33 -15.28 -65.03 -1.68
C CYS A 33 -16.68 -64.44 -1.90
N SER A 34 -17.06 -64.15 -3.16
CA SER A 34 -18.37 -63.59 -3.53
C SER A 34 -19.53 -64.57 -3.36
N SER A 35 -19.21 -65.86 -3.20
CA SER A 35 -20.18 -66.93 -2.95
C SER A 35 -20.72 -66.92 -1.51
N CYS A 36 -19.98 -66.32 -0.57
CA CYS A 36 -20.38 -66.17 0.84
C CYS A 36 -20.41 -64.71 1.32
N HIS A 37 -19.65 -63.82 0.68
CA HIS A 37 -19.51 -62.40 1.02
C HIS A 37 -19.68 -61.52 -0.21
N GLY A 38 -20.70 -60.70 -0.29
CA GLY A 38 -20.78 -59.72 -1.37
C GLY A 38 -21.42 -60.23 -2.66
N SER A 39 -21.10 -59.55 -3.76
CA SER A 39 -21.22 -59.99 -5.15
C SER A 39 -19.98 -59.53 -5.95
N ALA A 40 -19.84 -59.97 -7.20
CA ALA A 40 -18.74 -59.53 -8.08
C ALA A 40 -18.75 -58.01 -8.35
N GLU A 41 -19.91 -57.36 -8.25
CA GLU A 41 -20.13 -55.92 -8.42
C GLU A 41 -20.05 -55.14 -7.11
N ASN A 42 -20.15 -55.81 -5.97
CA ASN A 42 -20.12 -55.20 -4.65
C ASN A 42 -19.53 -56.17 -3.60
N ALA A 43 -18.25 -56.00 -3.27
CA ALA A 43 -17.60 -56.80 -2.23
C ALA A 43 -18.16 -56.54 -0.81
N ALA A 44 -18.95 -55.48 -0.61
CA ALA A 44 -19.71 -55.29 0.62
C ALA A 44 -20.79 -56.38 0.69
N PRO A 45 -20.99 -57.08 1.81
CA PRO A 45 -22.05 -58.08 1.91
C PRO A 45 -23.41 -57.43 1.57
N PRO A 46 -24.10 -57.76 0.44
CA PRO A 46 -25.48 -57.35 0.25
C PRO A 46 -26.38 -58.07 1.25
N GLY A 47 -25.88 -59.14 1.87
CA GLY A 47 -26.33 -59.57 3.17
C GLY A 47 -25.30 -60.32 4.02
N GLY A 48 -25.57 -60.40 5.31
CA GLY A 48 -24.77 -61.16 6.28
C GLY A 48 -24.86 -62.67 6.09
N LEU A 49 -24.06 -63.43 6.84
CA LEU A 49 -24.00 -64.90 6.74
C LEU A 49 -25.34 -65.60 7.07
N HIS A 50 -26.28 -64.89 7.70
CA HIS A 50 -27.63 -65.38 7.98
C HIS A 50 -28.69 -64.71 7.11
N ARG A 51 -28.28 -64.11 5.98
CA ARG A 51 -29.13 -63.41 5.00
C ARG A 51 -29.76 -62.12 5.52
N GLU A 52 -29.15 -61.51 6.53
CA GLU A 52 -29.43 -60.14 6.95
C GLU A 52 -29.21 -59.22 5.76
N SER A 53 -30.10 -58.28 5.45
CA SER A 53 -29.88 -57.31 4.37
C SER A 53 -30.13 -55.87 4.81
N ASP A 54 -30.55 -55.69 6.07
CA ASP A 54 -30.80 -54.38 6.65
C ASP A 54 -29.47 -53.82 7.18
N PRO A 55 -29.04 -52.63 6.75
CA PRO A 55 -27.86 -51.98 7.32
C PRO A 55 -27.93 -51.72 8.83
N ALA A 56 -29.12 -51.80 9.45
CA ALA A 56 -29.28 -51.80 10.90
C ALA A 56 -28.70 -53.07 11.56
N ASP A 57 -28.48 -54.15 10.80
CA ASP A 57 -27.84 -55.37 11.27
C ASP A 57 -26.30 -55.21 11.25
N PRO A 58 -25.58 -55.54 12.35
CA PRO A 58 -24.12 -55.38 12.42
C PRO A 58 -23.35 -56.13 11.34
N ALA A 59 -23.88 -57.26 10.86
CA ALA A 59 -23.30 -58.06 9.80
C ALA A 59 -23.30 -57.34 8.43
N VAL A 60 -24.25 -56.42 8.21
CA VAL A 60 -24.37 -55.61 7.00
C VAL A 60 -23.73 -54.24 7.24
N GLY A 61 -24.27 -53.46 8.17
CA GLY A 61 -23.72 -52.19 8.64
C GLY A 61 -23.21 -51.22 7.57
N ALA A 62 -22.20 -50.43 7.94
CA ALA A 62 -21.60 -49.40 7.08
C ALA A 62 -20.53 -49.91 6.10
N HIS A 63 -20.47 -51.22 5.79
CA HIS A 63 -19.51 -51.76 4.82
C HIS A 63 -19.57 -51.01 3.49
N GLN A 64 -20.78 -50.75 3.00
CA GLN A 64 -20.95 -50.09 1.72
C GLN A 64 -20.37 -48.67 1.70
N SER A 65 -20.55 -47.94 2.79
CA SER A 65 -20.06 -46.56 2.96
C SER A 65 -18.53 -46.47 2.93
N HIS A 66 -17.84 -47.55 3.32
CA HIS A 66 -16.38 -47.62 3.29
C HIS A 66 -15.84 -48.15 1.95
N LEU A 67 -16.55 -49.04 1.26
CA LEU A 67 -16.04 -49.70 0.06
C LEU A 67 -16.28 -48.90 -1.24
N LYS A 68 -17.17 -47.91 -1.24
CA LYS A 68 -17.42 -47.02 -2.39
C LYS A 68 -16.75 -45.67 -2.20
N ASP A 69 -16.37 -45.05 -3.32
CA ASP A 69 -15.99 -43.64 -3.34
C ASP A 69 -17.14 -42.78 -2.80
N SER A 70 -16.80 -41.83 -1.94
CA SER A 70 -17.71 -40.83 -1.38
C SER A 70 -17.39 -39.44 -1.95
N ALA A 71 -18.11 -38.42 -1.48
CA ALA A 71 -17.75 -37.03 -1.75
C ALA A 71 -16.43 -36.60 -1.08
N LEU A 72 -15.91 -37.38 -0.12
CA LEU A 72 -14.78 -37.01 0.73
C LEU A 72 -13.54 -37.90 0.54
N SER A 73 -13.68 -39.14 0.07
CA SER A 73 -12.57 -40.10 -0.04
C SER A 73 -12.86 -41.18 -1.08
N LYS A 74 -11.80 -41.87 -1.51
CA LYS A 74 -11.96 -43.15 -2.21
C LYS A 74 -12.49 -44.22 -1.27
N GLY A 75 -13.01 -45.30 -1.86
CA GLY A 75 -13.28 -46.54 -1.13
C GLY A 75 -12.01 -47.15 -0.54
N PHE A 76 -12.14 -47.80 0.60
CA PHE A 76 -11.06 -48.47 1.33
C PHE A 76 -10.96 -49.94 0.91
N ALA A 77 -9.74 -50.50 0.97
CA ALA A 77 -9.54 -51.94 0.79
C ALA A 77 -10.02 -52.72 2.03
N CYS A 78 -10.49 -53.96 1.87
CA CYS A 78 -10.99 -54.75 3.00
C CYS A 78 -9.91 -54.98 4.09
N ALA A 79 -8.65 -55.08 3.65
CA ALA A 79 -7.48 -55.21 4.52
C ALA A 79 -7.24 -54.01 5.45
N GLU A 80 -7.95 -52.90 5.27
CA GLU A 80 -7.90 -51.74 6.17
C GLU A 80 -8.65 -51.97 7.49
N CYS A 81 -9.54 -52.97 7.55
CA CYS A 81 -10.38 -53.23 8.73
C CYS A 81 -10.20 -54.64 9.29
N HIS A 82 -10.03 -55.65 8.43
CA HIS A 82 -9.87 -57.03 8.84
C HIS A 82 -8.90 -57.79 7.93
N PRO A 83 -8.26 -58.87 8.39
CA PRO A 83 -7.46 -59.72 7.54
C PRO A 83 -8.28 -60.29 6.38
N ILE A 84 -7.69 -60.34 5.19
CA ILE A 84 -8.26 -61.07 4.05
C ILE A 84 -7.56 -62.44 3.99
N PRO A 85 -8.26 -63.55 4.22
CA PRO A 85 -7.65 -64.87 4.16
C PRO A 85 -7.26 -65.23 2.72
N ALA A 86 -6.20 -66.01 2.56
CA ALA A 86 -5.74 -66.44 1.24
C ALA A 86 -6.65 -67.53 0.61
N ALA A 87 -7.40 -68.25 1.45
CA ALA A 87 -8.36 -69.29 1.06
C ALA A 87 -9.46 -69.44 2.13
N ILE A 88 -10.60 -70.03 1.76
CA ILE A 88 -11.72 -70.30 2.69
C ILE A 88 -11.29 -71.18 3.88
N GLU A 89 -10.36 -72.11 3.66
CA GLU A 89 -9.86 -72.99 4.73
C GLU A 89 -8.71 -72.37 5.55
N SER A 90 -8.46 -71.06 5.41
CA SER A 90 -7.39 -70.40 6.18
C SER A 90 -7.72 -70.41 7.66
N ASP A 91 -6.70 -70.66 8.49
CA ASP A 91 -6.83 -70.62 9.94
C ASP A 91 -7.37 -69.25 10.41
N GLY A 92 -8.35 -69.26 11.30
CA GLY A 92 -9.10 -68.07 11.74
C GLY A 92 -10.22 -67.61 10.80
N HIS A 93 -10.41 -68.21 9.62
CA HIS A 93 -11.59 -67.95 8.79
C HIS A 93 -12.74 -68.91 9.14
N GLY A 94 -13.98 -68.40 9.21
CA GLY A 94 -15.18 -69.21 9.42
C GLY A 94 -15.37 -69.75 10.84
N ASP A 95 -14.69 -69.18 11.84
CA ASP A 95 -14.77 -69.61 13.24
C ASP A 95 -15.92 -68.97 14.06
N GLY A 96 -16.74 -68.15 13.40
CA GLY A 96 -17.86 -67.42 14.02
C GLY A 96 -17.47 -66.09 14.65
N THR A 97 -16.21 -65.67 14.51
CA THR A 97 -15.72 -64.36 14.95
C THR A 97 -15.16 -63.56 13.76
N VAL A 98 -15.04 -62.24 13.93
CA VAL A 98 -14.41 -61.36 12.95
C VAL A 98 -13.23 -60.69 13.63
N ASP A 99 -12.03 -61.00 13.14
CA ASP A 99 -10.81 -60.34 13.59
C ASP A 99 -10.68 -58.96 12.96
N LEU A 100 -10.63 -57.91 13.78
CA LEU A 100 -10.38 -56.56 13.30
C LEU A 100 -8.91 -56.22 13.44
N VAL A 101 -8.28 -55.96 12.29
CA VAL A 101 -6.89 -55.52 12.17
C VAL A 101 -6.93 -54.24 11.35
N PHE A 102 -6.89 -53.12 12.06
CA PHE A 102 -6.96 -51.80 11.44
C PHE A 102 -5.66 -51.46 10.72
N GLY A 103 -5.78 -50.99 9.49
CA GLY A 103 -4.67 -50.63 8.64
C GLY A 103 -3.97 -49.32 9.02
N PRO A 104 -2.97 -48.92 8.22
CA PRO A 104 -2.16 -47.72 8.48
C PRO A 104 -2.94 -46.41 8.45
N THR A 105 -3.98 -46.30 7.61
CA THR A 105 -4.77 -45.06 7.50
C THR A 105 -5.64 -44.89 8.73
N ALA A 106 -6.32 -45.95 9.15
CA ALA A 106 -7.09 -46.00 10.38
C ALA A 106 -6.23 -45.66 11.62
N SER A 107 -4.99 -46.16 11.65
CA SER A 107 -4.04 -46.01 12.76
C SER A 107 -3.08 -44.82 12.63
N ALA A 108 -3.31 -43.91 11.68
CA ALA A 108 -2.42 -42.79 11.41
C ALA A 108 -2.23 -41.90 12.66
N ASN A 109 -1.10 -41.19 12.72
CA ASN A 109 -0.67 -40.39 13.88
C ASN A 109 -0.53 -41.19 15.20
N GLY A 110 -0.27 -42.49 15.12
CA GLY A 110 -0.06 -43.36 16.29
C GLY A 110 -1.35 -43.65 17.07
N LEU A 111 -2.50 -43.41 16.44
CA LEU A 111 -3.79 -43.77 16.99
C LEU A 111 -3.90 -45.30 17.11
N LYS A 112 -4.73 -45.74 18.06
CA LYS A 112 -5.01 -47.16 18.31
C LYS A 112 -6.50 -47.42 18.10
N PRO A 113 -6.94 -47.61 16.85
CA PRO A 113 -8.33 -47.91 16.51
C PRO A 113 -8.90 -49.05 17.34
N HIS A 114 -10.14 -48.87 17.78
CA HIS A 114 -10.87 -49.86 18.56
C HIS A 114 -12.34 -49.85 18.20
N PHE A 115 -12.88 -51.03 17.90
CA PHE A 115 -14.31 -51.25 17.69
C PHE A 115 -14.92 -51.91 18.94
N SER A 116 -16.02 -51.33 19.43
CA SER A 116 -16.79 -51.88 20.54
C SER A 116 -18.01 -52.64 20.01
N ALA A 117 -18.01 -53.97 20.09
CA ALA A 117 -19.16 -54.78 19.67
C ALA A 117 -20.43 -54.54 20.53
N ALA A 118 -20.28 -54.06 21.76
CA ALA A 118 -21.40 -53.78 22.66
C ALA A 118 -22.19 -52.51 22.26
N THR A 119 -21.50 -51.54 21.69
CA THR A 119 -22.08 -50.23 21.30
C THR A 119 -22.08 -50.02 19.79
N LEU A 120 -21.44 -50.91 19.04
CA LEU A 120 -21.25 -50.84 17.59
C LEU A 120 -20.55 -49.53 17.15
N THR A 121 -19.66 -49.00 18.00
CA THR A 121 -18.96 -47.73 17.75
C THR A 121 -17.47 -47.96 17.54
N CYS A 122 -16.88 -47.15 16.67
CA CYS A 122 -15.44 -47.05 16.52
C CYS A 122 -14.89 -45.91 17.39
N SER A 123 -13.70 -46.10 17.94
CA SER A 123 -12.96 -45.11 18.73
C SER A 123 -11.49 -45.14 18.32
N ALA A 124 -10.81 -44.01 18.50
CA ALA A 124 -9.42 -43.81 18.14
C ALA A 124 -9.08 -44.18 16.67
N VAL A 125 -10.02 -44.02 15.72
CA VAL A 125 -9.71 -44.10 14.28
C VAL A 125 -9.47 -42.69 13.74
N TRP A 126 -8.50 -42.54 12.84
CA TRP A 126 -8.07 -41.24 12.33
C TRP A 126 -9.20 -40.44 11.67
N CYS A 127 -10.08 -41.11 10.91
CA CYS A 127 -11.18 -40.47 10.20
C CYS A 127 -12.41 -40.20 11.09
N HIS A 128 -12.67 -41.09 12.04
CA HIS A 128 -13.84 -41.07 12.94
C HIS A 128 -13.50 -41.84 14.22
N GLY A 129 -13.88 -41.39 15.41
CA GLY A 129 -13.44 -42.02 16.66
C GLY A 129 -12.31 -41.31 17.39
N ALA A 130 -11.58 -40.37 16.76
CA ALA A 130 -10.44 -39.67 17.37
C ALA A 130 -10.37 -38.17 17.04
N LEU A 131 -9.87 -37.38 18.02
CA LEU A 131 -9.14 -36.07 18.04
C LEU A 131 -9.39 -34.94 17.01
N LEU A 132 -10.19 -35.15 15.97
CA LEU A 132 -10.59 -34.12 15.02
C LEU A 132 -11.59 -33.18 15.71
N THR A 133 -11.28 -31.88 15.72
CA THR A 133 -12.06 -30.90 16.47
C THR A 133 -13.08 -30.20 15.57
N GLY A 134 -14.24 -29.87 16.14
CA GLY A 134 -15.29 -29.10 15.47
C GLY A 134 -16.19 -29.88 14.51
N GLY A 135 -16.04 -31.21 14.41
CA GLY A 135 -16.96 -32.07 13.67
C GLY A 135 -18.30 -32.25 14.39
N VAL A 136 -19.39 -32.36 13.65
CA VAL A 136 -20.75 -32.56 14.20
C VAL A 136 -21.10 -34.04 14.44
N ASP A 137 -20.37 -34.96 13.82
CA ASP A 137 -20.56 -36.41 13.96
C ASP A 137 -19.21 -37.16 13.98
N PRO A 138 -18.34 -36.90 14.97
CA PRO A 138 -17.02 -37.53 15.04
C PRO A 138 -17.05 -38.99 15.53
N LEU A 139 -18.21 -39.50 15.97
CA LEU A 139 -18.38 -40.82 16.58
C LEU A 139 -19.58 -41.56 15.97
N PRO A 140 -19.52 -41.90 14.67
CA PRO A 140 -20.61 -42.60 14.00
C PRO A 140 -20.79 -44.01 14.56
N THR A 141 -22.03 -44.48 14.57
CA THR A 141 -22.37 -45.86 14.91
C THR A 141 -22.37 -46.71 13.64
N TRP A 142 -21.80 -47.92 13.71
CA TRP A 142 -21.59 -48.81 12.57
C TRP A 142 -22.86 -49.17 11.80
N THR A 143 -23.99 -49.26 12.49
CA THR A 143 -25.31 -49.60 11.94
C THR A 143 -26.15 -48.36 11.59
N ASP A 144 -25.67 -47.16 11.90
CA ASP A 144 -26.34 -45.91 11.52
C ASP A 144 -25.80 -45.43 10.17
N VAL A 145 -26.32 -46.05 9.11
CA VAL A 145 -25.93 -45.74 7.73
C VAL A 145 -26.72 -44.55 7.15
N GLY A 146 -26.50 -43.37 7.74
CA GLY A 146 -26.94 -42.10 7.18
C GLY A 146 -25.86 -41.42 6.33
N GLY A 147 -26.25 -40.57 5.37
CA GLY A 147 -25.29 -39.76 4.60
C GLY A 147 -24.56 -38.68 5.42
N GLY A 148 -24.98 -38.44 6.67
CA GLY A 148 -24.46 -37.39 7.56
C GLY A 148 -22.98 -37.54 7.86
N ALA A 149 -22.51 -38.75 8.17
CA ALA A 149 -21.11 -39.04 8.50
C ALA A 149 -20.13 -38.83 7.33
N THR A 150 -20.64 -38.81 6.09
CA THR A 150 -19.86 -38.58 4.86
C THR A 150 -20.00 -37.16 4.30
N SER A 151 -20.57 -36.23 5.08
CA SER A 151 -20.73 -34.83 4.68
C SER A 151 -19.59 -33.94 5.18
N CYS A 152 -19.31 -32.84 4.47
CA CYS A 152 -18.36 -31.84 4.94
C CYS A 152 -18.78 -31.32 6.32
N GLY A 153 -17.85 -31.28 7.28
CA GLY A 153 -18.13 -30.87 8.65
C GLY A 153 -18.48 -32.00 9.61
N ALA A 154 -18.66 -33.24 9.13
CA ALA A 154 -18.97 -34.39 9.99
C ALA A 154 -17.78 -34.76 10.89
N CYS A 155 -16.61 -34.99 10.29
CA CYS A 155 -15.41 -35.43 11.01
C CYS A 155 -14.67 -34.31 11.75
N HIS A 156 -14.48 -33.16 11.09
CA HIS A 156 -13.81 -31.98 11.63
C HIS A 156 -14.56 -30.71 11.21
N GLY A 157 -14.32 -29.59 11.91
CA GLY A 157 -14.90 -28.30 11.52
C GLY A 157 -14.44 -27.89 10.12
N ALA A 158 -15.31 -27.31 9.31
CA ALA A 158 -14.98 -26.84 7.97
C ALA A 158 -15.33 -25.35 7.82
N PRO A 159 -14.40 -24.41 8.12
CA PRO A 159 -12.99 -24.61 8.52
C PRO A 159 -12.80 -25.16 9.94
N PRO A 160 -11.64 -25.77 10.26
CA PRO A 160 -11.35 -26.22 11.62
C PRO A 160 -11.39 -25.08 12.64
N PRO A 161 -11.60 -25.35 13.94
CA PRO A 161 -11.59 -24.31 14.97
C PRO A 161 -10.26 -23.53 15.05
N ALA A 162 -10.29 -22.34 15.65
CA ALA A 162 -9.09 -21.55 15.94
C ALA A 162 -8.03 -22.40 16.68
N PRO A 163 -6.72 -22.24 16.38
CA PRO A 163 -6.10 -21.12 15.67
C PRO A 163 -6.09 -21.24 14.13
N HIS A 164 -6.80 -22.21 13.54
CA HIS A 164 -6.92 -22.32 12.09
C HIS A 164 -7.59 -21.06 11.49
N PRO A 165 -7.10 -20.52 10.36
CA PRO A 165 -7.77 -19.42 9.65
C PRO A 165 -9.22 -19.80 9.31
N GLN A 166 -10.16 -18.89 9.60
CA GLN A 166 -11.58 -19.10 9.30
C GLN A 166 -11.93 -18.64 7.87
N ASP A 167 -11.15 -19.08 6.88
CA ASP A 167 -11.37 -18.81 5.44
C ASP A 167 -12.10 -20.00 4.80
N PRO A 168 -13.27 -19.80 4.16
CA PRO A 168 -14.00 -20.88 3.50
C PRO A 168 -13.36 -21.36 2.19
N VAL A 169 -12.37 -20.67 1.63
CA VAL A 169 -11.68 -21.04 0.38
C VAL A 169 -10.50 -21.97 0.69
N CYS A 170 -10.80 -23.22 1.05
CA CYS A 170 -9.82 -24.20 1.50
C CYS A 170 -8.71 -24.47 0.47
N ALA A 171 -9.04 -24.46 -0.83
CA ALA A 171 -8.10 -24.75 -1.93
C ALA A 171 -6.89 -23.81 -1.97
N LYS A 172 -6.96 -22.62 -1.35
CA LYS A 172 -5.80 -21.72 -1.21
C LYS A 172 -4.64 -22.39 -0.47
N CYS A 173 -4.95 -23.08 0.62
CA CYS A 173 -3.96 -23.73 1.47
C CYS A 173 -3.92 -25.23 1.26
N HIS A 174 -5.02 -25.85 0.85
CA HIS A 174 -5.16 -27.29 0.69
C HIS A 174 -5.33 -27.69 -0.77
N SER A 175 -4.63 -27.05 -1.70
CA SER A 175 -4.79 -27.27 -3.16
C SER A 175 -4.48 -28.69 -3.64
N ALA A 176 -3.70 -29.45 -2.87
CA ALA A 176 -3.45 -30.88 -3.13
C ALA A 176 -4.66 -31.78 -2.80
N THR A 177 -5.65 -31.23 -2.10
CA THR A 177 -6.77 -31.97 -1.49
C THR A 177 -8.13 -31.39 -1.88
N VAL A 178 -8.23 -30.06 -2.05
CA VAL A 178 -9.45 -29.33 -2.38
C VAL A 178 -9.27 -28.63 -3.72
N LYS A 179 -10.23 -28.86 -4.62
CA LYS A 179 -10.29 -28.24 -5.95
C LYS A 179 -10.68 -26.76 -5.85
N PRO A 180 -10.43 -25.94 -6.90
CA PRO A 180 -10.83 -24.54 -6.92
C PRO A 180 -12.33 -24.29 -6.69
N ASP A 181 -13.19 -25.26 -7.00
CA ASP A 181 -14.65 -25.19 -6.76
C ASP A 181 -15.07 -25.52 -5.31
N GLY A 182 -14.10 -25.82 -4.44
CA GLY A 182 -14.33 -26.16 -3.03
C GLY A 182 -14.61 -27.65 -2.77
N THR A 183 -14.72 -28.47 -3.81
CA THR A 183 -14.92 -29.93 -3.66
C THR A 183 -13.61 -30.66 -3.40
N ILE A 184 -13.67 -31.83 -2.77
CA ILE A 184 -12.50 -32.67 -2.52
C ILE A 184 -12.01 -33.32 -3.82
N ASP A 185 -10.70 -33.35 -4.03
CA ASP A 185 -10.07 -34.19 -5.05
C ASP A 185 -10.00 -35.65 -4.60
N VAL A 186 -11.16 -36.30 -4.63
CA VAL A 186 -11.33 -37.71 -4.30
C VAL A 186 -10.40 -38.58 -5.15
N GLN A 187 -10.22 -38.24 -6.42
CA GLN A 187 -9.35 -39.03 -7.31
C GLN A 187 -7.86 -38.87 -6.98
N GLY A 188 -7.45 -37.70 -6.50
CA GLY A 188 -6.13 -37.47 -5.91
C GLY A 188 -5.89 -38.27 -4.63
N GLY A 189 -6.95 -38.62 -3.89
CA GLY A 189 -6.90 -39.54 -2.74
C GLY A 189 -6.15 -39.01 -1.52
N LYS A 190 -5.90 -37.69 -1.45
CA LYS A 190 -5.10 -37.05 -0.40
C LYS A 190 -5.89 -36.63 0.84
N HIS A 191 -7.20 -36.45 0.72
CA HIS A 191 -8.02 -35.94 1.84
C HIS A 191 -8.05 -36.88 3.04
N VAL A 192 -8.13 -38.19 2.77
CA VAL A 192 -8.17 -39.25 3.79
C VAL A 192 -7.03 -40.22 3.52
N ASP A 193 -5.79 -39.77 3.75
CA ASP A 193 -4.57 -40.57 3.58
C ASP A 193 -3.71 -40.67 4.85
N GLY A 194 -4.19 -40.14 5.98
CA GLY A 194 -3.46 -40.11 7.25
C GLY A 194 -2.52 -38.91 7.43
N THR A 195 -2.41 -38.02 6.43
CA THR A 195 -1.58 -36.82 6.49
C THR A 195 -2.39 -35.56 6.17
N VAL A 196 -1.99 -34.41 6.74
CA VAL A 196 -2.59 -33.11 6.41
C VAL A 196 -1.71 -32.41 5.40
N GLN A 197 -2.21 -32.17 4.19
CA GLN A 197 -1.47 -31.49 3.13
C GLN A 197 -1.77 -29.99 3.17
N VAL A 198 -0.72 -29.19 3.37
CA VAL A 198 -0.78 -27.73 3.30
C VAL A 198 0.22 -27.25 2.24
N GLY A 199 -0.27 -26.62 1.19
CA GLY A 199 0.52 -25.94 0.17
C GLY A 199 1.02 -24.58 0.64
N SER A 200 1.96 -23.98 -0.11
CA SER A 200 2.59 -22.70 0.25
C SER A 200 1.66 -21.47 0.15
N GLY A 201 0.42 -21.65 -0.31
CA GLY A 201 -0.51 -20.55 -0.59
C GLY A 201 -0.20 -19.75 -1.85
N HIS A 202 0.93 -20.01 -2.52
CA HIS A 202 1.44 -19.24 -3.65
C HIS A 202 1.79 -20.14 -4.84
N PRO A 203 1.68 -19.65 -6.08
CA PRO A 203 2.14 -20.39 -7.26
C PRO A 203 3.66 -20.61 -7.23
N ALA A 204 4.12 -21.61 -7.98
CA ALA A 204 5.55 -21.84 -8.15
C ALA A 204 6.24 -20.60 -8.75
N GLY A 205 7.37 -20.20 -8.16
CA GLY A 205 8.13 -19.02 -8.60
C GLY A 205 7.64 -17.67 -8.05
N PHE A 206 6.65 -17.66 -7.15
CA PHE A 206 6.08 -16.42 -6.58
C PHE A 206 7.12 -15.45 -5.99
N LEU A 207 8.22 -15.96 -5.41
CA LEU A 207 9.27 -15.10 -4.86
C LEU A 207 9.87 -14.14 -5.90
N ALA A 208 9.80 -14.44 -7.20
CA ALA A 208 10.27 -13.54 -8.26
C ALA A 208 9.31 -12.38 -8.56
N ILE A 209 8.03 -12.50 -8.20
CA ILE A 209 6.97 -11.55 -8.57
C ILE A 209 6.29 -10.87 -7.37
N HIS A 210 6.52 -11.38 -6.15
CA HIS A 210 5.86 -10.91 -4.93
C HIS A 210 5.99 -9.40 -4.67
N GLY A 211 7.08 -8.77 -5.09
CA GLY A 211 7.25 -7.31 -4.97
C GLY A 211 6.24 -6.54 -5.84
N ALA A 212 6.03 -6.97 -7.08
CA ALA A 212 5.05 -6.36 -7.97
C ALA A 212 3.61 -6.55 -7.48
N GLU A 213 3.31 -7.71 -6.87
CA GLU A 213 2.02 -7.99 -6.25
C GLU A 213 1.83 -7.18 -4.97
N ALA A 214 2.86 -7.06 -4.12
CA ALA A 214 2.84 -6.22 -2.93
C ALA A 214 2.54 -4.75 -3.27
N ASN A 215 3.11 -4.24 -4.37
CA ASN A 215 2.86 -2.89 -4.87
C ASN A 215 1.41 -2.66 -5.37
N GLN A 216 0.65 -3.72 -5.64
CA GLN A 216 -0.78 -3.60 -5.99
C GLN A 216 -1.68 -3.53 -4.75
N GLY A 217 -1.18 -3.97 -3.59
CA GLY A 217 -1.88 -3.86 -2.31
C GLY A 217 -1.49 -4.94 -1.31
N LEU A 218 -1.29 -4.55 -0.06
CA LEU A 218 -0.86 -5.48 1.02
C LEU A 218 -2.02 -6.19 1.74
N ASN A 219 -3.26 -5.73 1.54
CA ASN A 219 -4.42 -6.22 2.28
C ASN A 219 -4.71 -7.71 2.08
N ALA A 220 -4.41 -8.27 0.91
CA ALA A 220 -4.58 -9.70 0.67
C ALA A 220 -3.54 -10.53 1.45
N CYS A 221 -2.33 -10.00 1.60
CA CYS A 221 -1.22 -10.66 2.26
C CYS A 221 -1.44 -10.80 3.77
N THR A 222 -2.08 -9.82 4.40
CA THR A 222 -2.27 -9.79 5.87
C THR A 222 -3.10 -10.94 6.40
N GLN A 223 -3.93 -11.57 5.55
CA GLN A 223 -4.74 -12.74 5.90
C GLN A 223 -3.88 -13.95 6.31
N CYS A 224 -2.71 -14.11 5.70
CA CYS A 224 -1.80 -15.22 5.96
C CYS A 224 -0.52 -14.77 6.68
N HIS A 225 0.01 -13.60 6.35
CA HIS A 225 1.28 -13.10 6.87
C HIS A 225 1.13 -12.26 8.15
N GLY A 226 -0.09 -12.10 8.65
CA GLY A 226 -0.40 -11.33 9.85
C GLY A 226 -0.77 -9.89 9.53
N ALA A 227 -1.52 -9.23 10.42
CA ALA A 227 -1.99 -7.85 10.22
C ALA A 227 -0.84 -6.85 10.02
N ASP A 228 0.32 -7.14 10.60
CA ASP A 228 1.55 -6.35 10.48
C ASP A 228 2.59 -6.97 9.53
N LEU A 229 2.23 -8.05 8.83
CA LEU A 229 3.10 -8.83 7.94
C LEU A 229 4.35 -9.41 8.62
N THR A 230 4.29 -9.64 9.93
CA THR A 230 5.40 -10.19 10.73
C THR A 230 5.43 -11.73 10.82
N GLY A 231 4.65 -12.41 9.98
CA GLY A 231 4.70 -13.87 9.82
C GLY A 231 3.33 -14.53 9.86
N GLY A 232 2.43 -14.09 10.74
CA GLY A 232 1.08 -14.64 10.85
C GLY A 232 1.04 -16.18 10.87
N SER A 233 0.03 -16.76 10.20
CA SER A 233 -0.10 -18.21 10.02
C SER A 233 0.90 -18.77 9.00
N ALA A 234 1.33 -17.97 8.03
CA ALA A 234 2.31 -18.34 7.01
C ALA A 234 3.74 -18.51 7.57
N ARG A 235 4.03 -17.93 8.75
CA ARG A 235 5.34 -17.87 9.41
C ARG A 235 6.46 -17.22 8.60
N VAL A 236 6.11 -16.53 7.51
CA VAL A 236 7.04 -15.78 6.67
C VAL A 236 6.80 -14.30 6.90
N SER A 237 7.77 -13.64 7.52
CA SER A 237 7.73 -12.20 7.83
C SER A 237 8.43 -11.39 6.74
N CYS A 238 7.90 -10.23 6.39
CA CYS A 238 8.62 -9.27 5.55
C CYS A 238 9.98 -8.89 6.17
N ASP A 239 10.07 -8.79 7.49
CA ASP A 239 11.29 -8.40 8.21
C ASP A 239 12.40 -9.46 8.13
N GLN A 240 12.08 -10.71 7.73
CA GLN A 240 13.10 -11.75 7.53
C GLN A 240 14.05 -11.42 6.37
N CYS A 241 13.57 -10.66 5.37
CA CYS A 241 14.35 -10.32 4.19
C CYS A 241 14.47 -8.81 3.97
N HIS A 242 13.46 -8.03 4.35
CA HIS A 242 13.34 -6.61 4.03
C HIS A 242 13.51 -5.75 5.29
N GLY A 243 14.73 -5.63 5.81
CA GLY A 243 14.99 -4.82 7.01
C GLY A 243 14.53 -3.36 6.85
N GLY A 244 13.63 -2.91 7.73
CA GLY A 244 13.16 -1.51 7.76
C GLY A 244 12.15 -1.14 6.67
N TRP A 245 11.64 -2.11 5.90
CA TRP A 245 10.69 -1.90 4.79
C TRP A 245 9.48 -1.05 5.17
N LYS A 246 8.97 -1.24 6.39
CA LYS A 246 7.74 -0.59 6.86
C LYS A 246 7.90 0.91 7.03
N SER A 247 9.05 1.38 7.53
CA SER A 247 9.28 2.78 7.90
C SER A 247 10.24 3.52 6.97
N SER A 248 11.06 2.80 6.19
CA SER A 248 11.99 3.40 5.25
C SER A 248 11.28 3.68 3.93
N CYS A 249 10.85 4.92 3.68
CA CYS A 249 10.20 5.31 2.42
C CYS A 249 11.05 4.92 1.20
N ALA A 250 12.37 5.06 1.34
CA ALA A 250 13.33 4.78 0.28
C ALA A 250 13.45 3.28 -0.08
N PHE A 251 12.89 2.39 0.75
CA PHE A 251 12.83 0.97 0.44
C PHE A 251 11.94 0.69 -0.79
N CYS A 252 10.77 1.33 -0.86
CA CYS A 252 9.86 1.20 -2.01
C CYS A 252 10.01 2.36 -2.99
N HIS A 253 10.00 3.61 -2.50
CA HIS A 253 10.01 4.81 -3.34
C HIS A 253 11.41 5.21 -3.82
N GLY A 254 12.33 4.24 -3.90
CA GLY A 254 13.69 4.42 -4.37
C GLY A 254 14.58 5.28 -3.44
N GLY A 255 15.82 5.47 -3.84
CA GLY A 255 16.80 6.24 -3.06
C GLY A 255 18.11 6.47 -3.80
N THR A 256 18.10 6.25 -5.11
CA THR A 256 19.30 6.21 -5.95
C THR A 256 19.84 7.61 -6.21
N ASP A 257 18.98 8.59 -6.53
CA ASP A 257 19.37 10.00 -6.65
C ASP A 257 19.49 10.70 -5.29
N SER A 258 18.55 10.42 -4.37
CA SER A 258 18.52 11.01 -3.03
C SER A 258 17.78 10.10 -2.06
N GLN A 259 18.18 10.11 -0.78
CA GLN A 259 17.57 9.30 0.27
C GLN A 259 16.26 9.90 0.82
N THR A 260 15.54 10.68 0.01
CA THR A 260 14.31 11.37 0.42
C THR A 260 13.06 10.51 0.26
N GLY A 261 13.13 9.42 -0.51
CA GLY A 261 11.95 8.64 -0.91
C GLY A 261 11.04 9.37 -1.90
N ALA A 262 11.50 10.45 -2.54
CA ALA A 262 11.03 10.77 -3.89
C ALA A 262 11.50 9.64 -4.81
N PRO A 263 10.69 9.12 -5.75
CA PRO A 263 11.13 8.12 -6.71
C PRO A 263 12.07 8.72 -7.78
N PRO A 264 13.41 8.51 -7.73
CA PRO A 264 14.24 8.51 -8.92
C PRO A 264 14.13 7.21 -9.69
N GLU A 265 13.65 6.17 -9.01
CA GLU A 265 13.27 4.86 -9.50
C GLU A 265 11.90 4.57 -8.90
N ASP A 266 10.88 4.34 -9.72
CA ASP A 266 9.56 3.97 -9.22
C ASP A 266 9.53 2.52 -8.73
N VAL A 267 8.39 2.12 -8.15
CA VAL A 267 8.22 0.75 -7.62
C VAL A 267 8.18 -0.32 -8.72
N GLN A 268 8.24 0.07 -10.00
CA GLN A 268 8.36 -0.79 -11.18
C GLN A 268 9.77 -0.77 -11.79
N GLY A 269 10.70 0.01 -11.22
CA GLY A 269 12.08 0.13 -11.70
C GLY A 269 12.29 1.18 -12.80
N GLU A 270 11.28 2.01 -13.11
CA GLU A 270 11.44 3.10 -14.08
C GLU A 270 12.26 4.24 -13.48
N VAL A 271 13.26 4.73 -14.21
CA VAL A 271 14.14 5.83 -13.76
C VAL A 271 14.05 7.09 -14.61
N ALA A 272 13.38 7.01 -15.75
CA ALA A 272 13.30 8.13 -16.67
C ALA A 272 12.29 9.16 -16.17
N THR A 273 12.68 10.43 -16.12
CA THR A 273 11.76 11.54 -15.77
C THR A 273 10.60 11.72 -16.75
N THR A 274 10.65 11.05 -17.91
CA THR A 274 9.52 10.97 -18.85
C THR A 274 8.39 10.05 -18.36
N ALA A 275 8.64 9.18 -17.37
CA ALA A 275 7.63 8.37 -16.72
C ALA A 275 6.86 9.22 -15.70
N VAL A 276 5.52 9.15 -15.71
CA VAL A 276 4.65 9.93 -14.80
C VAL A 276 4.89 9.60 -13.32
N THR A 277 5.35 8.39 -13.04
CA THR A 277 5.68 7.85 -11.71
C THR A 277 7.00 8.41 -11.15
N VAL A 278 7.94 8.81 -12.02
CA VAL A 278 9.22 9.45 -11.65
C VAL A 278 9.10 10.97 -11.78
N GLY A 279 8.91 11.47 -13.01
CA GLY A 279 8.65 12.87 -13.30
C GLY A 279 9.60 13.87 -12.63
N ALA A 280 9.02 14.97 -12.12
CA ALA A 280 9.74 16.07 -11.51
C ALA A 280 9.90 15.97 -9.98
N HIS A 281 9.72 14.79 -9.36
CA HIS A 281 9.81 14.62 -7.90
C HIS A 281 11.11 15.21 -7.34
N THR A 282 12.27 14.72 -7.80
CA THR A 282 13.59 15.16 -7.34
C THR A 282 13.83 16.65 -7.57
N ALA A 283 13.20 17.26 -8.58
CA ALA A 283 13.33 18.69 -8.84
C ALA A 283 12.62 19.56 -7.78
N HIS A 284 11.55 19.04 -7.15
CA HIS A 284 10.83 19.75 -6.09
C HIS A 284 11.42 19.52 -4.70
N LEU A 285 12.04 18.36 -4.44
CA LEU A 285 12.57 17.99 -3.12
C LEU A 285 14.01 18.45 -2.85
N LYS A 286 14.60 19.24 -3.74
CA LYS A 286 15.93 19.83 -3.53
C LYS A 286 15.88 21.33 -3.69
N ASP A 287 16.78 22.04 -3.00
CA ASP A 287 16.96 23.47 -3.20
C ASP A 287 17.34 23.72 -4.67
N GLY A 288 16.60 24.64 -5.29
CA GLY A 288 16.78 25.06 -6.67
C GLY A 288 17.25 26.51 -6.78
N PRO A 289 17.40 27.01 -8.01
CA PRO A 289 17.81 28.40 -8.25
C PRO A 289 16.73 29.42 -7.85
N VAL A 290 15.47 28.99 -7.71
CA VAL A 290 14.33 29.88 -7.45
C VAL A 290 13.70 29.68 -6.07
N ALA A 291 13.82 28.51 -5.45
CA ALA A 291 13.22 28.25 -4.15
C ALA A 291 13.92 27.10 -3.42
N LYS A 292 13.63 26.96 -2.13
CA LYS A 292 14.04 25.81 -1.32
C LYS A 292 13.31 24.54 -1.73
N ALA A 293 13.77 23.40 -1.23
CA ALA A 293 13.05 22.14 -1.29
C ALA A 293 11.63 22.27 -0.73
N MET A 294 10.67 21.70 -1.44
CA MET A 294 9.27 21.61 -1.02
C MET A 294 9.07 20.39 -0.12
N ALA A 295 8.16 20.50 0.84
CA ALA A 295 7.75 19.36 1.64
C ALA A 295 6.87 18.40 0.81
N CYS A 296 6.99 17.10 1.02
CA CYS A 296 6.16 16.09 0.33
C CYS A 296 4.66 16.33 0.53
N SER A 297 4.29 16.85 1.70
CA SER A 297 2.91 17.22 2.08
C SER A 297 2.28 18.30 1.21
N GLU A 298 3.05 19.01 0.38
CA GLU A 298 2.51 19.98 -0.56
C GLU A 298 1.83 19.34 -1.77
N CYS A 299 2.14 18.07 -2.07
CA CYS A 299 1.59 17.36 -3.23
C CYS A 299 0.66 16.21 -2.82
N HIS A 300 0.96 15.49 -1.74
CA HIS A 300 0.16 14.37 -1.27
C HIS A 300 0.28 14.18 0.24
N THR A 301 -0.66 13.42 0.81
CA THR A 301 -0.56 12.99 2.21
C THR A 301 0.65 12.09 2.38
N VAL A 302 1.50 12.38 3.36
CA VAL A 302 2.67 11.55 3.69
C VAL A 302 2.23 10.53 4.74
N PRO A 303 2.26 9.22 4.43
CA PRO A 303 1.92 8.19 5.41
C PRO A 303 2.98 8.12 6.52
N THR A 304 2.60 7.63 7.69
CA THR A 304 3.56 7.37 8.78
C THR A 304 4.41 6.12 8.52
N ASP A 305 3.85 5.13 7.82
CA ASP A 305 4.51 3.88 7.43
C ASP A 305 3.81 3.21 6.23
N ALA A 306 4.37 2.11 5.73
CA ALA A 306 3.84 1.36 4.58
C ALA A 306 2.44 0.77 4.79
N LEU A 307 2.01 0.56 6.04
CA LEU A 307 0.71 -0.02 6.39
C LEU A 307 -0.34 1.05 6.72
N SER A 308 0.02 2.32 6.60
CA SER A 308 -0.89 3.43 6.83
C SER A 308 -2.06 3.35 5.85
N ALA A 309 -3.28 3.55 6.38
CA ALA A 309 -4.50 3.49 5.57
C ALA A 309 -4.42 4.48 4.40
N GLY A 310 -4.76 4.03 3.19
CA GLY A 310 -4.70 4.85 1.98
C GLY A 310 -3.35 4.85 1.25
N HIS A 311 -2.35 4.07 1.69
CA HIS A 311 -1.02 4.06 1.04
C HIS A 311 -0.84 2.90 0.04
N VAL A 312 -0.55 1.68 0.51
CA VAL A 312 -0.34 0.49 -0.35
C VAL A 312 -1.64 -0.30 -0.45
N ASP A 313 -2.68 0.35 -0.96
CA ASP A 313 -4.03 -0.20 -1.11
C ASP A 313 -4.59 -0.12 -2.55
N GLN A 314 -3.93 0.63 -3.44
CA GLN A 314 -4.31 0.84 -4.84
C GLN A 314 -3.06 1.07 -5.72
N PRO A 315 -3.14 0.83 -7.04
CA PRO A 315 -1.98 0.92 -7.95
C PRO A 315 -1.46 2.36 -8.19
N THR A 316 -2.12 3.39 -7.67
CA THR A 316 -1.76 4.80 -7.92
C THR A 316 -1.85 5.64 -6.65
N ALA A 317 -0.82 6.45 -6.40
CA ALA A 317 -0.86 7.45 -5.33
C ALA A 317 -1.92 8.53 -5.61
N THR A 318 -2.62 8.94 -4.55
CA THR A 318 -3.59 10.05 -4.61
C THR A 318 -2.88 11.39 -4.39
N VAL A 319 -3.01 12.31 -5.34
CA VAL A 319 -2.50 13.69 -5.20
C VAL A 319 -3.49 14.51 -4.37
N THR A 320 -3.00 15.08 -3.27
CA THR A 320 -3.75 15.95 -2.36
C THR A 320 -2.90 17.16 -2.05
N PHE A 321 -3.19 18.28 -2.72
CA PHE A 321 -2.38 19.49 -2.59
C PHE A 321 -2.46 20.11 -1.20
N GLY A 322 -1.31 20.48 -0.66
CA GLY A 322 -1.12 21.14 0.63
C GLY A 322 -1.46 22.63 0.60
N THR A 323 -1.06 23.33 1.66
CA THR A 323 -1.40 24.74 1.89
C THR A 323 -0.70 25.67 0.91
N LEU A 324 0.58 25.44 0.61
CA LEU A 324 1.35 26.35 -0.24
C LEU A 324 0.78 26.35 -1.67
N ALA A 325 0.47 25.17 -2.20
CA ALA A 325 -0.13 25.03 -3.52
C ALA A 325 -1.48 25.77 -3.66
N ARG A 326 -2.24 25.91 -2.57
CA ARG A 326 -3.54 26.59 -2.48
C ARG A 326 -3.45 28.09 -2.14
N SER A 327 -2.24 28.62 -1.94
CA SER A 327 -2.03 30.03 -1.57
C SER A 327 -2.68 30.97 -2.59
N GLY A 328 -3.22 32.08 -2.12
CA GLY A 328 -3.97 33.02 -2.97
C GLY A 328 -5.40 32.56 -3.32
N GLY A 329 -5.94 31.56 -2.62
CA GLY A 329 -7.30 31.08 -2.82
C GLY A 329 -7.46 30.22 -4.09
N THR A 330 -6.35 29.62 -4.54
CA THR A 330 -6.32 28.82 -5.75
C THR A 330 -6.96 27.44 -5.52
N ALA A 331 -7.38 26.80 -6.60
CA ALA A 331 -7.94 25.45 -6.59
C ALA A 331 -7.04 24.52 -7.43
N PRO A 332 -5.92 24.03 -6.85
CA PRO A 332 -4.98 23.15 -7.52
C PRO A 332 -5.64 21.89 -8.08
N ALA A 333 -5.23 21.52 -9.29
CA ALA A 333 -5.66 20.28 -9.93
C ALA A 333 -4.48 19.55 -10.58
N TRP A 334 -4.57 18.22 -10.57
CA TRP A 334 -3.63 17.30 -11.21
C TRP A 334 -4.36 16.48 -12.26
N ASP A 335 -3.90 16.55 -13.51
CA ASP A 335 -4.33 15.66 -14.58
C ASP A 335 -3.25 14.60 -14.83
N ARG A 336 -3.54 13.37 -14.39
CA ARG A 336 -2.62 12.24 -14.54
C ARG A 336 -2.42 11.83 -16.00
N ALA A 337 -3.43 11.96 -16.85
CA ALA A 337 -3.36 11.54 -18.24
C ALA A 337 -2.53 12.52 -19.07
N ALA A 338 -2.67 13.82 -18.80
CA ALA A 338 -1.85 14.85 -19.41
C ALA A 338 -0.46 15.01 -18.73
N ALA A 339 -0.31 14.47 -17.53
CA ALA A 339 0.83 14.70 -16.64
C ALA A 339 1.08 16.21 -16.40
N THR A 340 0.01 16.96 -16.08
CA THR A 340 0.07 18.40 -15.87
C THR A 340 -0.56 18.81 -14.54
N CYS A 341 0.07 19.80 -13.92
CA CYS A 341 -0.50 20.54 -12.80
C CYS A 341 -1.14 21.81 -13.33
N SER A 342 -2.28 22.21 -12.76
CA SER A 342 -2.95 23.46 -13.11
C SER A 342 -3.56 24.12 -11.88
N SER A 343 -3.79 25.44 -11.99
CA SER A 343 -4.45 26.23 -10.94
C SER A 343 -3.78 26.12 -9.57
N THR A 344 -2.49 25.79 -9.53
CA THR A 344 -1.68 25.88 -8.32
C THR A 344 -1.09 27.29 -8.20
N TYR A 345 -0.70 27.68 -7.00
CA TYR A 345 -0.04 28.97 -6.75
C TYR A 345 1.17 29.23 -7.68
N CYS A 346 1.99 28.20 -7.94
CA CYS A 346 3.19 28.31 -8.79
C CYS A 346 2.97 27.90 -10.26
N HIS A 347 2.03 26.99 -10.51
CA HIS A 347 1.83 26.28 -11.79
C HIS A 347 0.38 26.45 -12.26
N GLY A 348 -0.04 27.69 -12.43
CA GLY A 348 -1.38 28.06 -12.83
C GLY A 348 -1.45 29.48 -13.37
N ALA A 349 -2.58 29.85 -13.96
CA ALA A 349 -2.80 31.18 -14.54
C ALA A 349 -2.93 32.32 -13.51
N THR A 350 -2.59 32.06 -12.25
CA THR A 350 -2.86 32.91 -11.07
C THR A 350 -1.81 34.01 -10.90
N LEU A 351 -0.67 33.90 -11.58
CA LEU A 351 0.39 34.90 -11.56
C LEU A 351 0.46 35.62 -12.92
N ASP A 352 0.42 36.95 -12.88
CA ASP A 352 0.37 37.78 -14.07
C ASP A 352 1.73 37.86 -14.78
N GLY A 353 1.70 37.90 -16.11
CA GLY A 353 2.89 38.04 -16.96
C GLY A 353 3.72 36.76 -17.16
N GLY A 354 3.35 35.64 -16.54
CA GLY A 354 4.01 34.35 -16.74
C GLY A 354 3.73 33.73 -18.12
N SER A 355 4.77 33.18 -18.75
CA SER A 355 4.69 32.54 -20.07
C SER A 355 4.33 31.04 -20.03
N ASN A 356 4.56 30.34 -18.92
CA ASN A 356 4.24 28.92 -18.77
C ASN A 356 3.30 28.68 -17.58
N LYS A 357 2.00 28.57 -17.88
CA LYS A 357 0.94 28.44 -16.88
C LYS A 357 0.50 27.00 -16.62
N VAL A 358 0.99 26.04 -17.41
CA VAL A 358 0.62 24.62 -17.35
C VAL A 358 1.87 23.78 -17.63
N PRO A 359 2.82 23.72 -16.67
CA PRO A 359 4.04 22.94 -16.85
C PRO A 359 3.72 21.44 -16.89
N GLN A 360 4.54 20.71 -17.65
CA GLN A 360 4.46 19.26 -17.78
C GLN A 360 5.34 18.58 -16.72
N TRP A 361 4.74 17.70 -15.92
CA TRP A 361 5.40 16.96 -14.85
C TRP A 361 6.54 16.07 -15.34
N THR A 362 6.39 15.50 -16.53
CA THR A 362 7.37 14.59 -17.15
C THR A 362 8.45 15.31 -17.97
N ARG A 363 8.51 16.64 -17.88
CA ARG A 363 9.52 17.47 -18.57
C ARG A 363 10.45 18.14 -17.57
N VAL A 364 11.64 17.56 -17.40
CA VAL A 364 12.66 18.00 -16.42
C VAL A 364 13.94 18.44 -17.14
N ASP A 365 13.85 19.51 -17.93
CA ASP A 365 14.95 20.08 -18.72
C ASP A 365 15.41 21.47 -18.22
N GLY A 366 14.86 21.92 -17.08
CA GLY A 366 15.13 23.23 -16.48
C GLY A 366 14.40 24.40 -17.15
N THR A 367 13.79 24.22 -18.32
CA THR A 367 13.15 25.32 -19.06
C THR A 367 11.90 25.84 -18.36
N GLN A 368 11.21 25.00 -17.59
CA GLN A 368 9.95 25.35 -16.95
C GLN A 368 10.14 26.23 -15.69
N ALA A 369 11.35 26.29 -15.13
CA ALA A 369 11.70 27.06 -13.94
C ALA A 369 12.51 28.35 -14.25
N ALA A 370 12.65 28.72 -15.53
CA ALA A 370 13.34 29.94 -15.93
C ALA A 370 12.56 31.20 -15.49
N CYS A 371 13.26 32.31 -15.22
CA CYS A 371 12.60 33.58 -14.91
C CYS A 371 11.63 33.98 -16.03
N GLY A 372 10.45 34.50 -15.66
CA GLY A 372 9.40 34.86 -16.63
C GLY A 372 8.42 33.72 -16.98
N THR A 373 8.65 32.49 -16.53
CA THR A 373 7.71 31.37 -16.76
C THR A 373 6.49 31.47 -15.84
N CYS A 374 6.70 31.73 -14.55
CA CYS A 374 5.63 31.79 -13.54
C CYS A 374 4.93 33.15 -13.50
N HIS A 375 5.69 34.23 -13.43
CA HIS A 375 5.21 35.61 -13.39
C HIS A 375 6.10 36.52 -14.24
N GLY A 376 5.60 37.70 -14.59
CA GLY A 376 6.41 38.72 -15.27
C GLY A 376 7.59 39.16 -14.39
N ALA A 377 8.75 39.44 -14.98
CA ALA A 377 9.92 39.93 -14.26
C ALA A 377 10.43 41.22 -14.94
N PRO A 378 9.94 42.42 -14.55
CA PRO A 378 8.98 42.68 -13.47
C PRO A 378 7.53 42.27 -13.79
N PRO A 379 6.65 42.08 -12.79
CA PRO A 379 5.24 41.82 -13.03
C PRO A 379 4.58 42.92 -13.89
N PRO A 380 3.47 42.63 -14.60
CA PRO A 380 2.76 43.64 -15.38
C PRO A 380 2.24 44.81 -14.54
N GLU A 381 1.86 45.90 -15.20
CA GLU A 381 1.19 47.03 -14.56
C GLU A 381 -0.03 46.57 -13.75
N PRO A 382 -0.30 47.19 -12.57
CA PRO A 382 0.25 48.46 -12.08
C PRO A 382 1.59 48.34 -11.33
N HIS A 383 2.27 47.18 -11.37
CA HIS A 383 3.59 47.05 -10.79
C HIS A 383 4.61 47.97 -11.47
N VAL A 384 5.55 48.53 -10.71
CA VAL A 384 6.63 49.36 -11.25
C VAL A 384 7.48 48.56 -12.24
N GLN A 385 7.70 49.09 -13.43
CA GLN A 385 8.49 48.44 -14.48
C GLN A 385 9.99 48.71 -14.30
N SER A 386 10.56 48.23 -13.18
CA SER A 386 11.97 48.40 -12.80
C SER A 386 12.63 47.07 -12.45
N GLY A 387 13.90 46.90 -12.82
CA GLY A 387 14.72 45.73 -12.44
C GLY A 387 15.39 45.84 -11.06
N ALA A 388 15.25 46.97 -10.36
CA ALA A 388 15.83 47.18 -9.03
C ALA A 388 14.98 46.55 -7.91
N CYS A 389 14.72 45.24 -8.00
CA CYS A 389 13.77 44.52 -7.16
C CYS A 389 14.11 44.59 -5.66
N ASN A 390 15.40 44.50 -5.29
CA ASN A 390 15.87 44.49 -3.91
C ASN A 390 15.43 45.73 -3.11
N GLY A 391 15.23 46.89 -3.73
CA GLY A 391 14.77 48.09 -3.04
C GLY A 391 13.38 47.96 -2.41
N CYS A 392 12.51 47.14 -3.02
CA CYS A 392 11.17 46.85 -2.49
C CYS A 392 11.07 45.46 -1.85
N HIS A 393 11.87 44.50 -2.34
CA HIS A 393 11.85 43.09 -1.95
C HIS A 393 13.20 42.64 -1.33
N PRO A 394 13.76 43.33 -0.31
CA PRO A 394 15.12 43.07 0.16
C PRO A 394 15.29 41.72 0.87
N GLY A 395 14.20 41.12 1.35
CA GLY A 395 14.22 39.76 1.91
C GLY A 395 14.18 38.66 0.85
N THR A 396 13.71 38.98 -0.37
CA THR A 396 13.47 38.01 -1.46
C THR A 396 14.56 38.08 -2.53
N VAL A 397 15.06 39.28 -2.83
CA VAL A 397 16.10 39.53 -3.84
C VAL A 397 17.29 40.20 -3.15
N ASN A 398 18.50 39.71 -3.38
CA ASN A 398 19.76 40.27 -2.89
C ASN A 398 20.11 41.59 -3.61
N ALA A 399 21.05 42.35 -3.05
CA ALA A 399 21.50 43.62 -3.64
C ALA A 399 22.13 43.46 -5.04
N ASP A 400 22.65 42.28 -5.37
CA ASP A 400 23.19 41.94 -6.69
C ASP A 400 22.11 41.49 -7.70
N GLY A 401 20.83 41.49 -7.30
CA GLY A 401 19.70 41.09 -8.13
C GLY A 401 19.40 39.58 -8.14
N THR A 402 20.19 38.75 -7.46
CA THR A 402 19.93 37.31 -7.33
C THR A 402 18.84 37.01 -6.30
N LEU A 403 18.18 35.87 -6.40
CA LEU A 403 17.19 35.45 -5.40
C LEU A 403 17.86 35.02 -4.09
N ASN A 404 17.34 35.50 -2.97
CA ASN A 404 17.71 35.02 -1.63
C ASN A 404 16.96 33.71 -1.31
N VAL A 405 17.34 32.63 -1.98
CA VAL A 405 16.72 31.30 -1.79
C VAL A 405 16.88 30.84 -0.33
N ALA A 406 18.01 31.13 0.30
CA ALA A 406 18.26 30.82 1.71
C ALA A 406 17.26 31.53 2.65
N GLY A 407 16.82 32.74 2.30
CA GLY A 407 15.79 33.50 3.00
C GLY A 407 14.38 32.90 2.86
N GLY A 408 14.14 32.09 1.82
CA GLY A 408 12.88 31.34 1.66
C GLY A 408 11.64 32.19 1.40
N LEU A 409 11.79 33.48 1.05
CA LEU A 409 10.66 34.37 0.76
C LEU A 409 10.23 34.35 -0.72
N HIS A 410 11.01 33.74 -1.62
CA HIS A 410 10.55 33.47 -2.99
C HIS A 410 9.81 32.14 -3.01
N LEU A 411 8.53 32.15 -3.43
CA LEU A 411 7.58 31.02 -3.41
C LEU A 411 7.11 30.58 -2.01
N ASN A 412 6.81 31.52 -1.10
CA ASN A 412 6.24 31.24 0.22
C ASN A 412 4.70 31.50 0.31
N GLY A 413 4.05 31.82 -0.81
CA GLY A 413 2.61 32.10 -0.84
C GLY A 413 2.23 33.56 -0.57
N THR A 414 3.19 34.44 -0.29
CA THR A 414 2.96 35.88 -0.01
C THR A 414 3.82 36.78 -0.88
N VAL A 415 3.40 38.05 -1.03
CA VAL A 415 4.24 39.08 -1.63
C VAL A 415 4.98 39.82 -0.51
N ASP A 416 6.23 39.45 -0.29
CA ASP A 416 7.08 40.04 0.74
C ASP A 416 7.70 41.34 0.27
N ARG A 417 7.33 42.44 0.92
CA ARG A 417 7.90 43.78 0.68
C ARG A 417 8.30 44.43 1.99
N ALA A 418 9.39 45.18 1.99
CA ALA A 418 9.76 46.04 3.10
C ALA A 418 9.44 47.51 2.76
N GLY A 419 9.18 48.32 3.78
CA GLY A 419 9.21 49.77 3.59
C GLY A 419 10.62 50.18 3.19
N ALA A 420 10.77 50.87 2.06
CA ALA A 420 12.05 51.21 1.45
C ALA A 420 12.92 52.19 2.29
N HIS A 421 12.40 52.66 3.44
CA HIS A 421 13.05 53.65 4.29
C HIS A 421 13.30 53.10 5.71
N PRO A 422 14.48 53.37 6.31
CA PRO A 422 14.77 52.99 7.70
C PRO A 422 13.85 53.68 8.72
N ALA A 423 13.80 53.15 9.94
CA ALA A 423 13.07 53.77 11.03
C ALA A 423 13.57 55.22 11.28
N GLY A 424 12.64 56.16 11.46
CA GLY A 424 12.96 57.57 11.69
C GLY A 424 13.25 58.38 10.42
N TRP A 425 13.14 57.79 9.22
CA TRP A 425 13.44 58.47 7.95
C TRP A 425 12.67 59.78 7.75
N MET A 426 11.50 59.94 8.35
CA MET A 426 10.73 61.19 8.28
C MET A 426 11.49 62.40 8.85
N ALA A 427 12.52 62.22 9.68
CA ALA A 427 13.37 63.31 10.13
C ALA A 427 14.42 63.74 9.09
N GLN A 428 14.75 62.86 8.13
CA GLN A 428 15.83 63.07 7.16
C GLN A 428 15.31 63.28 5.72
N HIS A 429 14.01 63.10 5.50
CA HIS A 429 13.41 63.12 4.18
C HIS A 429 13.63 64.39 3.37
N GLY A 430 13.52 65.55 4.02
CA GLY A 430 13.70 66.85 3.35
C GLY A 430 15.13 67.05 2.86
N ALA A 431 16.12 66.66 3.68
CA ALA A 431 17.52 66.74 3.31
C ALA A 431 17.85 65.82 2.12
N GLU A 432 17.32 64.59 2.12
CA GLU A 432 17.50 63.67 0.99
C GLU A 432 16.76 64.15 -0.27
N ALA A 433 15.53 64.68 -0.13
CA ALA A 433 14.78 65.24 -1.25
C ALA A 433 15.53 66.40 -1.93
N ASN A 434 16.24 67.22 -1.16
CA ASN A 434 17.05 68.33 -1.66
C ASN A 434 18.32 67.87 -2.41
N LYS A 435 18.82 66.66 -2.17
CA LYS A 435 19.92 66.08 -2.97
C LYS A 435 19.46 65.67 -4.36
N GLY A 436 18.18 65.36 -4.53
CA GLY A 436 17.57 65.05 -5.82
C GLY A 436 16.34 64.17 -5.71
N LEU A 437 15.30 64.51 -6.47
CA LEU A 437 14.02 63.81 -6.46
C LEU A 437 13.95 62.59 -7.40
N SER A 438 14.94 62.42 -8.29
CA SER A 438 14.92 61.39 -9.32
C SER A 438 14.91 59.96 -8.76
N GLY A 439 15.54 59.71 -7.60
CA GLY A 439 15.47 58.42 -6.93
C GLY A 439 14.08 58.13 -6.35
N CYS A 440 13.37 59.17 -5.90
CA CYS A 440 12.08 59.07 -5.22
C CYS A 440 10.93 58.73 -6.18
N THR A 441 11.01 59.19 -7.43
CA THR A 441 9.92 59.03 -8.41
C THR A 441 9.59 57.58 -8.74
N SER A 442 10.55 56.67 -8.54
CA SER A 442 10.38 55.22 -8.72
C SER A 442 9.30 54.63 -7.80
N CYS A 443 9.13 55.18 -6.59
CA CYS A 443 8.18 54.69 -5.59
C CYS A 443 7.03 55.68 -5.34
N HIS A 444 7.32 56.98 -5.36
CA HIS A 444 6.35 58.04 -5.08
C HIS A 444 5.62 58.56 -6.34
N GLY A 445 5.96 58.02 -7.51
CA GLY A 445 5.39 58.40 -8.80
C GLY A 445 6.23 59.45 -9.52
N ALA A 446 6.15 59.50 -10.85
CA ALA A 446 6.84 60.50 -11.66
C ALA A 446 6.49 61.95 -11.25
N ASP A 447 5.28 62.13 -10.71
CA ASP A 447 4.77 63.39 -10.20
C ASP A 447 4.91 63.53 -8.67
N LEU A 448 5.45 62.53 -7.98
CA LEU A 448 5.56 62.45 -6.52
C LEU A 448 4.22 62.58 -5.78
N LEU A 449 3.11 62.21 -6.44
CA LEU A 449 1.76 62.30 -5.87
C LEU A 449 1.25 60.99 -5.27
N GLY A 450 2.12 60.02 -5.01
CA GLY A 450 1.77 58.79 -4.29
C GLY A 450 2.37 57.55 -4.95
N GLY A 451 2.38 57.50 -6.28
CA GLY A 451 2.92 56.37 -7.03
C GLY A 451 2.48 55.01 -6.48
N THR A 452 3.43 54.07 -6.41
CA THR A 452 3.21 52.75 -5.81
C THR A 452 3.29 52.77 -4.28
N SER A 453 3.95 53.77 -3.69
CA SER A 453 4.07 53.92 -2.23
C SER A 453 2.76 54.36 -1.54
N GLY A 454 1.83 54.99 -2.28
CA GLY A 454 0.66 55.68 -1.74
C GLY A 454 0.97 56.96 -0.95
N ALA A 455 2.25 57.27 -0.71
CA ALA A 455 2.70 58.43 0.04
C ALA A 455 2.97 59.60 -0.91
N SER A 456 2.14 60.63 -0.83
CA SER A 456 2.15 61.80 -1.71
C SER A 456 2.81 62.98 -1.01
N CYS A 457 3.67 63.73 -1.69
CA CYS A 457 4.17 65.00 -1.15
C CYS A 457 3.02 65.95 -0.78
N ASN A 458 1.89 65.90 -1.53
CA ASN A 458 0.73 66.76 -1.27
C ASN A 458 -0.06 66.38 -0.02
N GLN A 459 0.19 65.21 0.60
CA GLN A 459 -0.46 64.85 1.85
C GLN A 459 -0.02 65.76 3.00
N CYS A 460 1.23 66.24 2.97
CA CYS A 460 1.80 67.10 4.01
C CYS A 460 2.25 68.48 3.50
N HIS A 461 2.64 68.58 2.22
CA HIS A 461 3.24 69.77 1.65
C HIS A 461 2.36 70.35 0.55
N ALA A 462 1.44 71.25 0.90
CA ALA A 462 0.64 71.94 -0.10
C ALA A 462 1.53 72.85 -0.98
N THR A 463 1.26 72.92 -2.29
CA THR A 463 1.89 73.85 -3.25
C THR A 463 3.42 73.73 -3.45
N TRP A 464 4.05 72.68 -2.93
CA TRP A 464 5.52 72.49 -2.98
C TRP A 464 6.12 72.56 -4.40
N LYS A 465 5.40 72.05 -5.41
CA LYS A 465 5.87 72.06 -6.82
C LYS A 465 6.07 73.45 -7.40
N THR A 466 5.30 74.42 -6.91
CA THR A 466 5.29 75.80 -7.43
C THR A 466 5.87 76.80 -6.44
N ASN A 467 6.06 76.40 -5.19
CA ASN A 467 6.66 77.24 -4.17
C ASN A 467 8.16 76.95 -4.07
N CYS A 468 8.99 77.68 -4.83
CA CYS A 468 10.44 77.49 -4.82
C CYS A 468 11.04 77.62 -3.41
N THR A 469 10.45 78.47 -2.55
CA THR A 469 10.91 78.66 -1.18
C THR A 469 10.67 77.48 -0.25
N PHE A 470 9.85 76.52 -0.69
CA PHE A 470 9.56 75.31 0.08
C PHE A 470 10.78 74.38 0.17
N CYS A 471 11.44 74.08 -0.96
CA CYS A 471 12.63 73.23 -0.99
C CYS A 471 13.93 74.04 -0.82
N HIS A 472 14.00 75.21 -1.46
CA HIS A 472 15.20 76.05 -1.48
C HIS A 472 15.18 77.13 -0.39
N GLY A 473 14.20 77.17 0.51
CA GLY A 473 14.16 78.16 1.58
C GLY A 473 13.91 79.62 1.14
N GLY A 474 14.15 80.55 2.05
CA GLY A 474 13.81 81.99 1.91
C GLY A 474 13.30 82.61 3.21
N THR A 475 13.89 82.24 4.34
CA THR A 475 13.49 82.75 5.66
C THR A 475 13.84 84.24 5.85
N ASP A 476 14.74 84.77 5.01
CA ASP A 476 15.17 86.17 4.98
C ASP A 476 14.44 87.01 3.90
N ASN A 477 14.02 86.41 2.78
CA ASN A 477 13.13 87.00 1.79
C ASN A 477 12.47 85.94 0.88
N GLN A 478 11.34 86.29 0.26
CA GLN A 478 10.55 85.38 -0.58
C GLN A 478 11.19 85.06 -1.95
N THR A 479 12.51 85.21 -2.09
CA THR A 479 13.19 85.13 -3.41
C THR A 479 13.55 83.70 -3.82
N GLY A 480 13.44 82.72 -2.91
CA GLY A 480 13.78 81.32 -3.19
C GLY A 480 15.29 81.03 -3.20
N ALA A 481 16.11 81.96 -2.69
CA ALA A 481 17.53 81.75 -2.49
C ALA A 481 17.77 80.79 -1.29
N PRO A 482 18.66 79.79 -1.42
CA PRO A 482 19.01 78.89 -0.32
C PRO A 482 19.59 79.65 0.88
N PRO A 483 18.91 79.68 2.04
CA PRO A 483 19.50 80.17 3.29
C PRO A 483 20.51 79.15 3.87
N GLU A 484 20.49 77.92 3.33
CA GLU A 484 21.29 76.79 3.72
C GLU A 484 21.57 75.95 2.46
N ASP A 485 22.82 75.57 2.20
CA ASP A 485 23.16 74.71 1.06
C ASP A 485 22.88 73.22 1.34
N VAL A 486 23.08 72.35 0.34
CA VAL A 486 22.88 70.89 0.47
C VAL A 486 23.82 70.21 1.48
N ALA A 487 24.81 70.92 2.02
CA ALA A 487 25.74 70.47 3.06
C ALA A 487 25.43 71.08 4.44
N GLY A 488 24.37 71.89 4.57
CA GLY A 488 23.96 72.52 5.81
C GLY A 488 24.68 73.84 6.13
N LEU A 489 25.39 74.42 5.15
CA LEU A 489 26.10 75.68 5.33
C LEU A 489 25.14 76.86 5.16
N THR A 490 25.17 77.83 6.07
CA THR A 490 24.24 78.98 6.06
C THR A 490 24.93 80.32 5.82
N ALA A 491 26.26 80.34 5.69
CA ALA A 491 27.01 81.58 5.58
C ALA A 491 26.98 82.11 4.13
N THR A 492 26.60 83.38 3.94
CA THR A 492 26.53 84.01 2.60
C THR A 492 27.89 84.17 1.90
N SER A 493 28.98 83.91 2.62
CA SER A 493 30.35 83.82 2.08
C SER A 493 30.61 82.49 1.37
N GLU A 494 29.83 81.45 1.66
CA GLU A 494 29.97 80.16 1.01
C GLU A 494 29.46 80.27 -0.43
N PRO A 495 30.24 79.84 -1.44
CA PRO A 495 29.83 79.91 -2.84
C PRO A 495 28.51 79.18 -3.13
N THR A 496 28.20 78.18 -2.31
CA THR A 496 27.01 77.33 -2.38
C THR A 496 25.76 77.98 -1.78
N VAL A 497 25.91 79.04 -0.98
CA VAL A 497 24.81 79.85 -0.40
C VAL A 497 24.69 81.18 -1.13
N GLY A 498 25.82 81.91 -1.27
CA GLY A 498 25.94 83.17 -2.01
C GLY A 498 25.12 84.34 -1.47
N ALA A 499 25.39 85.56 -1.97
CA ALA A 499 24.68 86.79 -1.61
C ALA A 499 23.41 87.03 -2.46
N HIS A 500 22.67 85.97 -2.79
CA HIS A 500 21.53 86.01 -3.73
C HIS A 500 20.44 87.01 -3.30
N SER A 501 20.10 87.00 -2.02
CA SER A 501 19.16 87.93 -1.37
C SER A 501 19.47 89.42 -1.64
N ALA A 502 20.75 89.79 -1.60
CA ALA A 502 21.19 91.18 -1.83
C ALA A 502 21.05 91.58 -3.31
N HIS A 503 21.28 90.65 -4.24
CA HIS A 503 21.16 90.91 -5.68
C HIS A 503 19.70 91.03 -6.15
N VAL A 504 18.79 90.24 -5.57
CA VAL A 504 17.37 90.27 -5.94
C VAL A 504 16.66 91.50 -5.36
N MET A 505 16.99 91.92 -4.14
CA MET A 505 16.44 93.13 -3.52
C MET A 505 16.92 94.43 -4.19
N ALA A 506 18.09 94.42 -4.84
CA ALA A 506 18.63 95.58 -5.55
C ALA A 506 17.86 95.90 -6.84
N SER A 507 17.17 94.93 -7.46
CA SER A 507 16.47 95.13 -8.73
C SER A 507 15.03 95.64 -8.58
N SER A 508 14.42 95.54 -7.39
CA SER A 508 13.05 96.02 -7.12
C SER A 508 12.96 97.55 -6.91
N GLY A 509 14.10 98.25 -6.81
CA GLY A 509 14.19 99.70 -6.64
C GLY A 509 14.32 100.50 -7.95
N MET A 510 14.37 99.86 -9.12
CA MET A 510 14.47 100.58 -10.39
C MET A 510 13.08 100.95 -10.92
N SER A 511 12.42 101.90 -10.26
CA SER A 511 11.41 102.72 -10.93
C SER A 511 12.09 103.51 -12.04
N SER A 512 11.76 103.25 -13.30
CA SER A 512 12.16 104.08 -14.43
C SER A 512 11.66 105.53 -14.23
N PRO A 513 12.53 106.54 -14.29
CA PRO A 513 12.13 107.87 -14.69
C PRO A 513 12.28 108.03 -16.22
N ILE A 514 11.40 108.85 -16.77
CA ILE A 514 11.35 109.38 -18.14
C ILE A 514 12.71 109.92 -18.59
#